data_AF-A0A139CIX5-F1
#
_entry.id   AF-A0A139CIX5-F1
#
_cell.length_a   1.000
_cell.length_b   1.000
_cell.length_c   1.000
_cell.angle_alpha   90.00
_cell.angle_beta   90.00
_cell.angle_gamma   90.00
#
_symmetry.space_group_name_H-M   'P 1'
#
loop_
_entity.id
_entity.type
_entity.pdbx_description
1 polymer ?
#
loop_
_entity_poly.entity_id
_entity_poly.type
_entity_poly.pdbx_seq_one_letter_code
_entity_poly.pdbx_strand_id
1 'polypeptide(L)'
;MYFKLQLGKDGNDVVYPIPIDAIRAPKYRKDTLECVCQLDYNASNGSSVIRITEQEYLDYPQCQLITDKTEIQADGTDTATLTVDLPVIMQGEQITLYNKETEKTLDFADSDSKGQATFTLTSTQSGKVFRLVAESDKFTMSEEVLIKVS
;
A
#
# COMPACT_ATOMS: atom_id res chain seq x y z
N MET A 1 -9.29 1.93 -11.71
CA MET A 1 -8.06 2.50 -12.29
C MET A 1 -8.47 3.52 -13.34
N TYR A 2 -8.13 4.80 -13.17
CA TYR A 2 -8.45 5.84 -14.14
C TYR A 2 -7.14 6.41 -14.66
N PHE A 3 -6.96 6.44 -15.98
CA PHE A 3 -5.78 7.00 -16.61
C PHE A 3 -6.05 8.44 -16.99
N LYS A 4 -5.15 9.36 -16.62
CA LYS A 4 -5.14 10.71 -17.18
C LYS A 4 -4.37 10.67 -18.50
N LEU A 5 -5.04 10.98 -19.59
CA LEU A 5 -4.43 11.19 -20.89
C LEU A 5 -4.07 12.66 -21.03
N GLN A 6 -2.80 12.95 -21.31
CA GLN A 6 -2.37 14.27 -21.71
C GLN A 6 -2.01 14.23 -23.20
N LEU A 7 -2.83 14.88 -24.02
CA LEU A 7 -2.66 14.91 -25.47
C LEU A 7 -2.08 16.27 -25.89
N GLY A 8 -0.78 16.31 -26.17
CA GLY A 8 -0.15 17.40 -26.91
C GLY A 8 0.16 18.69 -26.13
N LYS A 9 1.03 19.51 -26.74
CA LYS A 9 1.85 20.59 -26.16
C LYS A 9 1.09 21.79 -25.55
N ASP A 10 -0.24 21.81 -25.61
CA ASP A 10 -1.03 23.02 -25.40
C ASP A 10 -1.75 23.05 -24.03
N GLY A 11 -1.44 22.09 -23.14
CA GLY A 11 -1.83 22.15 -21.73
C GLY A 11 -3.31 21.96 -21.43
N ASN A 12 -4.12 21.57 -22.41
CA ASN A 12 -5.52 21.22 -22.20
C ASN A 12 -5.63 19.74 -21.86
N ASP A 13 -5.76 19.44 -20.57
CA ASP A 13 -6.01 18.09 -20.07
C ASP A 13 -7.39 17.61 -20.51
N VAL A 14 -7.44 16.59 -21.36
CA VAL A 14 -8.71 15.94 -21.74
C VAL A 14 -8.76 14.56 -21.10
N VAL A 15 -9.63 14.39 -20.11
CA VAL A 15 -9.82 13.11 -19.42
C VAL A 15 -10.77 12.23 -20.24
N TYR A 16 -10.24 11.19 -20.88
CA TYR A 16 -11.03 10.14 -21.50
C TYR A 16 -11.04 8.88 -20.62
N PRO A 17 -12.21 8.24 -20.39
CA PRO A 17 -12.25 6.92 -19.79
C PRO A 17 -11.71 5.89 -20.80
N ILE A 18 -10.53 5.31 -20.52
CA ILE A 18 -9.97 4.22 -21.32
C ILE A 18 -10.43 2.88 -20.71
N PRO A 19 -11.01 1.96 -21.50
CA PRO A 19 -11.27 0.60 -21.06
C PRO A 19 -9.96 -0.15 -20.76
N ILE A 20 -9.91 -0.85 -19.62
CA ILE A 20 -8.71 -1.55 -19.13
C ILE A 20 -8.16 -2.59 -20.13
N ASP A 21 -9.04 -3.16 -20.95
CA ASP A 21 -8.73 -4.18 -21.95
C ASP A 21 -7.93 -3.64 -23.16
N ALA A 22 -7.82 -2.31 -23.31
CA ALA A 22 -7.08 -1.67 -24.39
C ALA A 22 -5.57 -1.52 -24.09
N ILE A 23 -5.11 -1.88 -22.89
CA ILE A 23 -3.73 -1.73 -22.46
C ILE A 23 -2.98 -3.04 -22.70
N ARG A 24 -1.98 -3.03 -23.60
CA ARG A 24 -1.09 -4.18 -23.78
C ARG A 24 -0.13 -4.28 -22.59
N ALA A 25 0.11 -5.52 -22.16
CA ALA A 25 0.85 -5.87 -20.96
C ALA A 25 2.13 -5.03 -20.74
N PRO A 26 2.33 -4.47 -19.54
CA PRO A 26 3.44 -3.57 -19.26
C PRO A 26 4.80 -4.26 -19.38
N LYS A 27 5.80 -3.51 -19.89
CA LYS A 27 7.22 -3.91 -19.85
C LYS A 27 7.91 -3.11 -18.76
N TYR A 28 8.32 -3.79 -17.69
CA TYR A 28 9.08 -3.19 -16.60
C TYR A 28 10.51 -2.86 -17.03
N ARG A 29 10.95 -1.61 -16.81
CA ARG A 29 12.37 -1.26 -16.78
C ARG A 29 12.83 -1.20 -15.33
N LYS A 30 13.81 -2.05 -15.01
CA LYS A 30 14.32 -2.27 -13.66
C LYS A 30 15.04 -1.06 -13.06
N ASP A 31 15.32 -0.04 -13.88
CA ASP A 31 16.28 1.01 -13.56
C ASP A 31 15.61 2.36 -13.27
N THR A 32 14.32 2.53 -13.60
CA THR A 32 13.63 3.83 -13.51
C THR A 32 12.30 3.80 -12.77
N LEU A 33 11.80 2.64 -12.32
CA LEU A 33 10.48 2.50 -11.70
C LEU A 33 9.36 3.15 -12.54
N GLU A 34 9.54 3.18 -13.87
CA GLU A 34 8.55 3.66 -14.81
C GLU A 34 7.89 2.46 -15.48
N CYS A 35 6.60 2.31 -15.25
CA CYS A 35 5.79 1.44 -16.06
C CYS A 35 5.31 2.23 -17.29
N VAL A 36 5.82 1.88 -18.47
CA VAL A 36 5.45 2.55 -19.73
C VAL A 36 4.47 1.66 -20.47
N CYS A 37 3.19 1.99 -20.38
CA CYS A 37 2.18 1.40 -21.24
C CYS A 37 2.19 2.14 -22.60
N GLN A 38 2.60 1.45 -23.66
CA GLN A 38 2.53 1.98 -25.02
C GLN A 38 1.16 1.65 -25.61
N LEU A 39 0.36 2.68 -25.87
CA LEU A 39 -0.93 2.55 -26.55
C LEU A 39 -0.70 2.88 -28.03
N ASP A 40 -0.70 1.85 -28.88
CA ASP A 40 -0.62 2.02 -30.34
C ASP A 40 -1.99 2.50 -30.86
N TYR A 41 -2.25 3.80 -30.77
CA TYR A 41 -3.40 4.40 -31.44
C TYR A 41 -3.04 4.76 -32.89
N ASN A 42 -3.54 3.97 -33.84
CA ASN A 42 -3.37 4.25 -35.27
C ASN A 42 -4.35 5.36 -35.69
N ALA A 43 -3.97 6.62 -35.47
CA ALA A 43 -4.65 7.73 -36.14
C ALA A 43 -4.30 7.66 -37.64
N SER A 44 -5.31 7.66 -38.49
CA SER A 44 -5.23 7.53 -39.96
C SER A 44 -4.42 8.63 -40.67
N ASN A 45 -3.74 9.53 -39.94
CA ASN A 45 -3.33 10.84 -40.41
C ASN A 45 -1.91 11.26 -39.98
N GLY A 46 -1.11 10.39 -39.35
CA GLY A 46 0.27 10.71 -38.97
C GLY A 46 0.51 10.66 -37.46
N SER A 47 1.62 10.01 -37.12
CA SER A 47 2.05 9.63 -35.77
C SER A 47 1.85 10.70 -34.69
N SER A 48 0.93 10.43 -33.76
CA SER A 48 0.94 11.05 -32.43
C SER A 48 1.33 9.97 -31.43
N VAL A 49 2.51 10.12 -30.80
CA VAL A 49 2.93 9.23 -29.70
C VAL A 49 2.21 9.69 -28.45
N ILE A 50 1.22 8.92 -27.99
CA ILE A 50 0.58 9.11 -26.69
C ILE A 50 1.56 8.60 -25.63
N ARG A 51 2.02 9.49 -24.76
CA ARG A 51 2.78 9.08 -23.56
C ARG A 51 1.79 8.91 -22.42
N ILE A 52 1.60 7.68 -21.99
CA ILE A 52 0.95 7.37 -20.72
C ILE A 52 2.08 7.27 -19.70
N THR A 53 2.18 8.25 -18.82
CA THR A 53 3.04 8.12 -17.64
C THR A 53 2.21 7.38 -16.60
N GLU A 54 2.54 6.13 -16.34
CA GLU A 54 2.07 5.48 -15.12
C GLU A 54 2.81 6.15 -13.96
N GLN A 55 2.07 6.80 -13.08
CA GLN A 55 2.59 7.28 -11.82
C GLN A 55 2.66 6.06 -10.90
N GLU A 56 3.75 5.31 -10.92
CA GLU A 56 3.95 4.22 -9.96
C GLU A 56 4.25 4.76 -8.57
N TYR A 57 3.62 4.10 -7.60
CA TYR A 57 3.63 4.36 -6.16
C TYR A 57 3.20 5.79 -5.78
N LEU A 58 1.90 5.93 -5.53
CA LEU A 58 1.54 6.66 -4.32
C LEU A 58 2.29 5.95 -3.20
N ASP A 59 3.42 6.53 -2.79
CA ASP A 59 3.77 6.62 -1.38
C ASP A 59 2.47 7.08 -0.72
N TYR A 60 1.59 6.14 -0.34
CA TYR A 60 0.28 6.49 0.21
C TYR A 60 0.66 7.17 1.52
N PRO A 61 0.68 8.52 1.59
CA PRO A 61 1.33 9.22 2.69
C PRO A 61 0.46 9.17 3.95
N GLN A 62 -0.44 8.19 4.01
CA GLN A 62 -1.56 8.01 4.91
C GLN A 62 -1.65 6.56 5.40
N CYS A 63 -0.87 5.62 4.85
CA CYS A 63 -0.81 4.26 5.39
C CYS A 63 0.11 4.26 6.62
N GLN A 64 -0.47 4.18 7.81
CA GLN A 64 0.28 4.25 9.07
C GLN A 64 -0.04 3.05 9.96
N LEU A 65 1.00 2.48 10.59
CA LEU A 65 0.84 1.53 11.69
C LEU A 65 1.04 2.30 13.00
N ILE A 66 -0.03 2.44 13.76
CA ILE A 66 -0.07 3.19 15.01
C ILE A 66 -0.28 2.20 16.16
N THR A 67 0.30 2.47 17.32
CA THR A 67 0.05 1.70 18.54
C THR A 67 -0.33 2.64 19.68
N ASP A 68 -1.21 2.18 20.57
CA ASP A 68 -1.54 2.89 21.81
C ASP A 68 -0.44 2.75 22.87
N LYS A 69 0.37 1.69 22.78
CA LYS A 69 1.45 1.36 23.73
C LYS A 69 2.72 0.91 23.01
N THR A 70 3.86 1.31 23.56
CA THR A 70 5.19 0.84 23.16
C THR A 70 5.79 -0.17 24.15
N GLU A 71 5.06 -0.49 25.22
CA GLU A 71 5.47 -1.45 26.25
C GLU A 71 4.23 -2.13 26.85
N ILE A 72 4.31 -3.43 27.09
CA ILE A 72 3.29 -4.25 27.75
C ILE A 72 3.92 -5.13 28.82
N GLN A 73 3.17 -5.49 29.86
CA GLN A 73 3.60 -6.46 30.87
C GLN A 73 3.56 -7.89 30.32
N ALA A 74 4.51 -8.73 30.76
CA ALA A 74 4.57 -10.16 30.44
C ALA A 74 3.54 -11.02 31.21
N ASP A 75 2.33 -10.52 31.45
CA ASP A 75 1.29 -11.19 32.24
C ASP A 75 0.22 -11.91 31.38
N GLY A 76 0.27 -11.72 30.06
CA GLY A 76 -0.70 -12.27 29.10
C GLY A 76 -2.05 -11.56 29.06
N THR A 77 -2.22 -10.48 29.83
CA THR A 77 -3.46 -9.69 29.92
C THR A 77 -3.25 -8.23 29.54
N ASP A 78 -2.08 -7.65 29.80
CA ASP A 78 -1.72 -6.31 29.32
C ASP A 78 -1.57 -6.34 27.80
N THR A 79 -2.39 -5.52 27.14
CA THR A 79 -2.60 -5.56 25.70
C THR A 79 -2.19 -4.23 25.09
N ALA A 80 -1.49 -4.29 23.96
CA ALA A 80 -1.32 -3.16 23.05
C ALA A 80 -2.29 -3.32 21.88
N THR A 81 -2.94 -2.24 21.48
CA THR A 81 -3.78 -2.15 20.30
C THR A 81 -2.98 -1.49 19.19
N LEU A 82 -2.87 -2.19 18.06
CA LEU A 82 -2.29 -1.65 16.84
C LEU A 82 -3.40 -1.32 15.85
N THR A 83 -3.33 -0.15 15.25
CA THR A 83 -4.25 0.29 14.21
C THR A 83 -3.47 0.62 12.95
N VAL A 84 -3.84 -0.04 11.87
CA VAL A 84 -3.43 0.30 10.52
C VAL A 84 -4.47 1.27 9.98
N ASP A 85 -4.06 2.53 9.79
CA ASP A 85 -4.88 3.55 9.15
C ASP A 85 -4.55 3.57 7.66
N LEU A 86 -5.56 3.45 6.81
CA LEU A 86 -5.44 3.43 5.35
C LEU A 86 -6.39 4.47 4.76
N PRO A 87 -6.11 4.95 3.54
CA PRO A 87 -7.10 5.69 2.77
C PRO A 87 -8.41 4.91 2.67
N VAL A 88 -9.56 5.56 2.89
CA VAL A 88 -10.90 4.95 2.82
C VAL A 88 -11.16 4.18 1.51
N ILE A 89 -10.51 4.58 0.41
CA ILE A 89 -10.60 3.87 -0.88
C ILE A 89 -10.06 2.42 -0.83
N MET A 90 -9.31 2.08 0.22
CA MET A 90 -8.75 0.75 0.49
C MET A 90 -9.57 -0.03 1.52
N GLN A 91 -10.77 0.40 1.88
CA GLN A 91 -11.67 -0.37 2.75
C GLN A 91 -11.87 -1.81 2.24
N GLY A 92 -11.96 -2.76 3.16
CA GLY A 92 -12.05 -4.20 2.85
C GLY A 92 -10.73 -4.85 2.42
N GLU A 93 -9.62 -4.11 2.44
CA GLU A 93 -8.29 -4.67 2.25
C GLU A 93 -7.91 -5.57 3.43
N GLN A 94 -7.41 -6.76 3.12
CA GLN A 94 -6.84 -7.67 4.12
C GLN A 94 -5.41 -7.28 4.46
N ILE A 95 -5.17 -7.00 5.74
CA ILE A 95 -3.87 -6.59 6.26
C ILE A 95 -3.27 -7.72 7.10
N THR A 96 -1.99 -7.99 6.87
CA THR A 96 -1.18 -8.94 7.61
C THR A 96 -0.30 -8.19 8.60
N LEU A 97 -0.34 -8.56 9.88
CA LEU A 97 0.59 -8.08 10.89
C LEU A 97 1.70 -9.12 11.08
N TYR A 98 2.95 -8.73 10.91
CA TYR A 98 4.10 -9.63 11.06
C TYR A 98 5.17 -9.06 12.00
N ASN A 99 5.87 -9.96 12.70
CA ASN A 99 7.07 -9.62 13.47
C ASN A 99 8.31 -9.85 12.61
N LYS A 100 8.94 -8.75 12.20
CA LYS A 100 10.12 -8.69 11.33
C LYS A 100 11.36 -9.34 11.94
N GLU A 101 11.51 -9.36 13.27
CA GLU A 101 12.65 -10.06 13.89
C GLU A 101 12.58 -11.57 13.71
N THR A 102 11.36 -12.12 13.68
CA THR A 102 11.15 -13.57 13.59
C THR A 102 10.67 -14.02 12.22
N GLU A 103 10.36 -13.07 11.33
CA GLU A 103 9.70 -13.30 10.04
C GLU A 103 8.41 -14.13 10.17
N LYS A 104 7.68 -13.92 11.26
CA LYS A 104 6.43 -14.65 11.55
C LYS A 104 5.25 -13.71 11.42
N THR A 105 4.25 -14.16 10.67
CA THR A 105 2.91 -13.61 10.74
C THR A 105 2.33 -13.84 12.13
N LEU A 106 1.78 -12.79 12.71
CA LEU A 106 1.11 -12.83 14.00
C LEU A 106 -0.40 -12.96 13.82
N ASP A 107 -0.98 -12.15 12.92
CA ASP A 107 -2.42 -12.07 12.73
C ASP A 107 -2.81 -11.41 11.39
N PHE A 108 -4.10 -11.46 11.06
CA PHE A 108 -4.70 -10.81 9.90
C PHE A 108 -5.99 -10.07 10.28
N ALA A 109 -6.24 -8.93 9.65
CA ALA A 109 -7.48 -8.18 9.82
C ALA A 109 -7.87 -7.47 8.52
N ASP A 110 -9.16 -7.47 8.21
CA ASP A 110 -9.68 -6.66 7.10
C ASP A 110 -9.93 -5.23 7.58
N SER A 111 -9.62 -4.26 6.73
CA SER A 111 -9.91 -2.85 7.00
C SER A 111 -11.41 -2.57 6.95
N ASP A 112 -11.89 -1.77 7.89
CA ASP A 112 -13.29 -1.40 8.02
C ASP A 112 -13.72 -0.33 6.99
N SER A 113 -14.97 0.14 7.09
CA SER A 113 -15.53 1.20 6.24
C SER A 113 -14.82 2.56 6.34
N LYS A 114 -13.91 2.73 7.30
CA LYS A 114 -13.08 3.92 7.48
C LYS A 114 -11.65 3.70 7.00
N GLY A 115 -11.32 2.52 6.48
CA GLY A 115 -9.96 2.16 6.09
C GLY A 115 -9.09 1.73 7.27
N GLN A 116 -9.68 1.31 8.40
CA GLN A 116 -8.92 0.93 9.58
C GLN A 116 -8.93 -0.57 9.82
N ALA A 117 -7.75 -1.17 10.00
CA ALA A 117 -7.60 -2.54 10.49
C ALA A 117 -6.98 -2.52 11.89
N THR A 118 -7.54 -3.27 12.84
CA THR A 118 -7.10 -3.25 14.23
C THR A 118 -6.63 -4.63 14.68
N PHE A 119 -5.52 -4.66 15.41
CA PHE A 119 -4.90 -5.86 15.97
C PHE A 119 -4.69 -5.70 17.47
N THR A 120 -4.59 -6.81 18.18
CA THR A 120 -4.24 -6.83 19.60
C THR A 120 -2.98 -7.67 19.82
N LEU A 121 -2.08 -7.17 20.65
CA LEU A 121 -0.85 -7.87 21.03
C LEU A 121 -0.79 -8.03 22.54
N THR A 122 -0.61 -9.27 22.99
CA THR A 122 -0.31 -9.64 24.37
C THR A 122 0.90 -10.57 24.40
N SER A 123 1.57 -10.68 25.55
CA SER A 123 2.66 -11.63 25.72
C SER A 123 2.79 -12.12 27.15
N THR A 124 3.30 -13.34 27.31
CA THR A 124 3.69 -13.92 28.59
C THR A 124 5.22 -14.06 28.72
N GLN A 125 5.97 -13.54 27.75
CA GLN A 125 7.42 -13.73 27.65
C GLN A 125 8.13 -12.38 27.81
N SER A 126 8.65 -12.13 29.02
CA SER A 126 9.39 -10.90 29.33
C SER A 126 10.72 -10.81 28.59
N GLY A 127 11.20 -9.57 28.43
CA GLY A 127 12.45 -9.26 27.75
C GLY A 127 12.38 -9.33 26.22
N LYS A 128 11.18 -9.57 25.65
CA LYS A 128 10.98 -9.53 24.19
C LYS A 128 10.82 -8.11 23.67
N VAL A 129 11.22 -7.92 22.43
CA VAL A 129 10.85 -6.75 21.62
C VAL A 129 10.16 -7.27 20.38
N PHE A 130 8.97 -6.76 20.09
CA PHE A 130 8.30 -7.01 18.82
C PHE A 130 8.63 -5.89 17.86
N ARG A 131 9.12 -6.24 16.67
CA ARG A 131 9.35 -5.31 15.56
C ARG A 131 8.27 -5.53 14.51
N LEU A 132 7.19 -4.78 14.65
CA LEU A 132 5.93 -5.02 13.96
C LEU A 132 5.85 -4.19 12.70
N VAL A 133 5.37 -4.82 11.64
CA VAL A 133 5.08 -4.18 10.35
C VAL A 133 3.77 -4.75 9.83
N ALA A 134 3.05 -3.92 9.07
CA ALA A 134 1.84 -4.33 8.38
C ALA A 134 2.05 -4.34 6.86
N GLU A 135 1.44 -5.31 6.20
CA GLU A 135 1.50 -5.47 4.74
C GLU A 135 0.18 -5.97 4.16
N SER A 136 -0.03 -5.72 2.87
CA SER A 136 -1.08 -6.31 2.05
C SER A 136 -0.51 -6.76 0.70
N ASP A 137 -1.34 -7.35 -0.16
CA ASP A 137 -0.93 -7.69 -1.53
C ASP A 137 -0.63 -6.43 -2.40
N LYS A 138 -1.10 -5.26 -1.96
CA LYS A 138 -0.96 -3.98 -2.66
C LYS A 138 0.14 -3.08 -2.12
N PHE A 139 0.59 -3.29 -0.87
CA PHE A 139 1.63 -2.46 -0.27
C PHE A 139 2.34 -3.16 0.89
N THR A 140 3.54 -2.67 1.20
CA THR A 140 4.23 -2.98 2.46
C THR A 140 4.50 -1.66 3.16
N MET A 141 4.15 -1.56 4.45
CA MET A 141 4.49 -0.37 5.23
C MET A 141 6.00 -0.28 5.44
N SER A 142 6.55 0.92 5.24
CA SER A 142 7.96 1.23 5.50
C SER A 142 8.21 1.50 6.99
N GLU A 143 7.20 1.99 7.70
CA GLU A 143 7.25 2.28 9.12
C GLU A 143 7.02 1.01 9.96
N GLU A 144 7.73 0.95 11.08
CA GLU A 144 7.72 -0.19 11.99
C GLU A 144 7.35 0.28 13.38
N VAL A 145 6.57 -0.53 14.09
CA VAL A 145 6.22 -0.29 15.49
C VAL A 145 7.04 -1.21 16.38
N LEU A 146 7.66 -0.64 17.41
CA LEU A 146 8.39 -1.39 18.42
C LEU A 146 7.57 -1.48 19.71
N ILE A 147 7.33 -2.70 20.19
CA ILE A 147 6.67 -2.95 21.48
C ILE A 147 7.57 -3.82 22.34
N LYS A 148 7.94 -3.32 23.52
CA LYS A 148 8.71 -4.06 24.52
C LYS A 148 7.79 -4.86 25.44
N VAL A 149 8.26 -6.02 25.89
CA VAL A 149 7.58 -6.81 26.92
C VAL A 149 8.42 -6.79 28.19
N SER A 150 7.89 -6.18 29.25
CA SER A 150 8.53 -6.08 30.58
C SER A 150 8.05 -7.16 31.53
#